data_AF-A0A923ZIR4-F1
#
_entry.id   AF-A0A923ZIR4-F1
#
_cell.length_a   1.000
_cell.length_b   1.000
_cell.length_c   1.000
_cell.angle_alpha   90.00
_cell.angle_beta   90.00
_cell.angle_gamma   90.00
#
_symmetry.space_group_name_H-M   'P 1'
#
loop_
_entity.id
_entity.type
_entity.pdbx_description
1 polymer ?
#
loop_
_entity_poly.entity_id
_entity_poly.type
_entity_poly.pdbx_seq_one_letter_code
_entity_poly.pdbx_strand_id
1 'polypeptide(L)'
;MQKIRVPRYIQWIVLNAIIFLVLMTLLRLILVLIFGHNVSYSALLPSFLLGFRFDVRMVSIVSVIVFLIGSIKPFHPFQTKAGRAISFWLYGLFSAIFCVLYSVDFFHFAYLSQRLNGSVLNYASDARISVNMMWESYPVIKLAFSLLLGVLALLAFIRLTYNYILSKPFKSERYSRISWGLAFFILLGLGIFGRVGQFPLRWSDAFRFNSDFKSQVALNPFQSFFSSLSFRHATFEIEQVKSHYDWMT
;
A
#
# COMPACT_ATOMS: atom_id res chain seq x y z
N MET A 1 -4.40 27.10 31.50
CA MET A 1 -4.47 25.70 31.02
C MET A 1 -3.79 25.59 29.66
N GLN A 2 -2.63 24.93 29.57
CA GLN A 2 -1.99 24.67 28.27
C GLN A 2 -2.91 23.78 27.43
N LYS A 3 -3.38 24.29 26.28
CA LYS A 3 -4.25 23.52 25.40
C LYS A 3 -3.43 22.44 24.70
N ILE A 4 -3.58 21.19 25.12
CA ILE A 4 -3.03 20.02 24.45
C ILE A 4 -3.65 19.95 23.04
N ARG A 5 -2.82 20.09 22.00
CA ARG A 5 -3.25 20.13 20.60
C ARG A 5 -2.31 19.31 19.74
N VAL A 6 -2.88 18.62 18.76
CA VAL A 6 -2.13 17.77 17.82
C VAL A 6 -1.15 18.64 17.02
N PRO A 7 0.15 18.30 16.98
CA PRO A 7 1.14 19.00 16.16
C PRO A 7 0.79 19.00 14.67
N ARG A 8 1.07 20.11 13.96
CA ARG A 8 0.83 20.24 12.50
C ARG A 8 1.39 19.07 11.70
N TYR A 9 2.58 18.63 12.07
CA TYR A 9 3.24 17.54 11.39
C TYR A 9 2.44 16.23 11.44
N ILE A 10 1.94 15.85 12.63
CA ILE A 10 1.10 14.67 12.82
C ILE A 10 -0.23 14.85 12.06
N GLN A 11 -0.86 16.03 12.13
CA GLN A 11 -2.08 16.30 11.37
C GLN A 11 -1.90 16.10 9.87
N TRP A 12 -0.77 16.54 9.32
CA TRP A 12 -0.46 16.37 7.90
C TRP A 12 -0.25 14.91 7.52
N ILE A 13 0.47 14.13 8.33
CA ILE A 13 0.62 12.68 8.09
C ILE A 13 -0.74 11.98 8.14
N VAL A 14 -1.55 12.24 9.17
CA VAL A 14 -2.88 11.65 9.33
C VAL A 14 -3.78 11.98 8.14
N LEU A 15 -3.77 13.22 7.67
CA LEU A 15 -4.58 13.63 6.52
C LEU A 15 -4.19 12.89 5.24
N ASN A 16 -2.88 12.78 4.96
CA ASN A 16 -2.42 12.00 3.81
C ASN A 16 -2.71 10.50 3.99
N ALA A 17 -2.58 9.96 5.20
CA ALA A 17 -2.92 8.58 5.50
C ALA A 17 -4.39 8.28 5.18
N ILE A 18 -5.31 9.14 5.61
CA ILE A 18 -6.75 9.01 5.30
C ILE A 18 -6.99 9.05 3.78
N ILE A 19 -6.35 9.98 3.06
CA ILE A 19 -6.50 10.07 1.60
C ILE A 19 -6.07 8.76 0.93
N PHE A 20 -4.91 8.21 1.29
CA PHE A 20 -4.45 6.94 0.72
C PHE A 20 -5.37 5.77 1.10
N LEU A 21 -5.90 5.72 2.32
CA LEU A 21 -6.85 4.68 2.72
C LEU A 21 -8.16 4.75 1.92
N VAL A 22 -8.68 5.96 1.70
CA VAL A 22 -9.86 6.18 0.86
C VAL A 22 -9.57 5.72 -0.57
N LEU A 23 -8.42 6.10 -1.15
CA LEU A 23 -8.03 5.68 -2.49
C LEU A 23 -7.91 4.15 -2.61
N MET A 24 -7.22 3.49 -1.67
CA MET A 24 -7.10 2.03 -1.65
C MET A 24 -8.47 1.34 -1.56
N THR A 25 -9.36 1.88 -0.74
CA THR A 25 -10.72 1.35 -0.58
C THR A 25 -11.55 1.53 -1.85
N LEU A 26 -11.47 2.70 -2.50
CA LEU A 26 -12.14 2.97 -3.76
C LEU A 26 -11.62 2.08 -4.89
N LEU A 27 -10.30 1.88 -4.98
CA LEU A 27 -9.71 0.99 -5.98
C LEU A 27 -10.12 -0.47 -5.75
N ARG A 28 -10.21 -0.93 -4.49
CA ARG A 28 -10.77 -2.25 -4.17
C ARG A 28 -12.23 -2.35 -4.58
N LEU A 29 -13.03 -1.31 -4.33
CA LEU A 29 -14.44 -1.27 -4.73
C LEU A 29 -14.57 -1.37 -6.25
N ILE A 30 -13.80 -0.58 -7.01
CA ILE A 30 -13.76 -0.62 -8.47
C ILE A 30 -13.43 -2.04 -8.96
N LEU A 31 -12.42 -2.70 -8.37
CA LEU A 31 -12.07 -4.07 -8.70
C LEU A 31 -13.22 -5.04 -8.47
N VAL A 32 -13.93 -4.92 -7.35
CA VAL A 32 -15.09 -5.77 -7.05
C VAL A 32 -16.27 -5.49 -8.00
N LEU A 33 -16.51 -4.24 -8.38
CA LEU A 33 -17.57 -3.90 -9.33
C LEU A 33 -17.30 -4.48 -10.72
N ILE A 34 -16.03 -4.55 -11.13
CA ILE A 34 -15.63 -5.01 -12.47
C ILE A 34 -15.48 -6.54 -12.54
N PHE A 35 -15.01 -7.20 -11.48
CA PHE A 35 -14.70 -8.64 -11.52
C PHE A 35 -15.56 -9.51 -10.59
N GLY A 36 -16.42 -8.90 -9.76
CA GLY A 36 -17.18 -9.60 -8.72
C GLY A 36 -18.53 -10.20 -9.14
N HIS A 37 -18.77 -10.40 -10.44
CA HIS A 37 -20.08 -10.81 -10.97
C HIS A 37 -20.64 -12.14 -10.41
N ASN A 38 -19.76 -13.04 -9.95
CA ASN A 38 -20.13 -14.38 -9.49
C ASN A 38 -20.25 -14.51 -7.96
N VAL A 39 -20.16 -13.41 -7.20
CA VAL A 39 -20.17 -13.45 -5.73
C VAL A 39 -21.14 -12.40 -5.17
N SER A 40 -21.97 -12.82 -4.21
CA SER A 40 -22.85 -11.88 -3.51
C SER A 40 -22.05 -10.80 -2.78
N TYR A 41 -22.37 -9.52 -3.03
CA TYR A 41 -21.69 -8.38 -2.41
C TYR A 41 -21.76 -8.39 -0.88
N SER A 42 -22.84 -8.90 -0.29
CA SER A 42 -22.97 -9.01 1.17
C SER A 42 -21.97 -10.00 1.76
N ALA A 43 -21.59 -11.04 1.00
CA ALA A 43 -20.60 -12.04 1.39
C ALA A 43 -19.15 -11.55 1.28
N LEU A 44 -18.91 -10.37 0.70
CA LEU A 44 -17.59 -9.77 0.56
C LEU A 44 -17.20 -8.86 1.73
N LEU A 45 -18.14 -8.49 2.60
CA LEU A 45 -17.87 -7.60 3.74
C LEU A 45 -16.68 -8.07 4.60
N PRO A 46 -16.55 -9.36 4.96
CA PRO A 46 -15.38 -9.84 5.71
C PRO A 46 -14.06 -9.63 4.96
N SER A 47 -14.05 -9.86 3.64
CA SER A 47 -12.90 -9.62 2.77
C SER A 47 -12.53 -8.15 2.70
N PHE A 48 -13.52 -7.25 2.60
CA PHE A 48 -13.29 -5.80 2.59
C PHE A 48 -12.71 -5.31 3.92
N LEU A 49 -13.23 -5.79 5.06
CA LEU A 49 -12.72 -5.42 6.38
C LEU A 49 -11.29 -5.92 6.58
N LEU A 50 -10.99 -7.14 6.14
CA LEU A 50 -9.63 -7.67 6.20
C LEU A 50 -8.69 -6.88 5.28
N GLY A 51 -9.15 -6.54 4.08
CA GLY A 51 -8.41 -5.70 3.14
C GLY A 51 -8.12 -4.31 3.67
N PHE A 52 -9.09 -3.68 4.32
CA PHE A 52 -8.87 -2.39 4.98
C PHE A 52 -7.76 -2.47 6.04
N ARG A 53 -7.64 -3.59 6.77
CA ARG A 53 -6.53 -3.78 7.72
C ARG A 53 -5.18 -3.88 7.03
N PHE A 54 -5.10 -4.55 5.88
CA PHE A 54 -3.89 -4.56 5.07
C PHE A 54 -3.54 -3.17 4.53
N ASP A 55 -4.53 -2.37 4.15
CA ASP A 55 -4.33 -0.99 3.70
C ASP A 55 -3.81 -0.11 4.84
N VAL A 56 -4.43 -0.21 6.03
CA VAL A 56 -3.99 0.47 7.26
C VAL A 56 -2.56 0.11 7.59
N ARG A 57 -2.18 -1.17 7.51
CA ARG A 57 -0.78 -1.58 7.69
C ARG A 57 0.15 -0.83 6.74
N MET A 58 -0.14 -0.87 5.43
CA MET A 58 0.74 -0.28 4.43
C MET A 58 0.88 1.23 4.62
N VAL A 59 -0.23 1.92 4.83
CA VAL A 59 -0.23 3.37 5.10
C VAL A 59 0.48 3.69 6.42
N SER A 60 0.36 2.83 7.43
CA SER A 60 1.07 2.99 8.71
C SER A 60 2.57 2.86 8.55
N ILE A 61 3.06 1.89 7.75
CA ILE A 61 4.50 1.73 7.46
C ILE A 61 5.06 3.03 6.85
N VAL A 62 4.42 3.55 5.80
CA VAL A 62 4.85 4.79 5.15
C VAL A 62 4.79 5.98 6.12
N SER A 63 3.72 6.06 6.90
CA SER A 63 3.53 7.11 7.90
C SER A 63 4.60 7.08 8.99
N VAL A 64 5.04 5.90 9.45
CA VAL A 64 6.14 5.76 10.43
C VAL A 64 7.45 6.25 9.82
N ILE A 65 7.77 5.84 8.59
CA ILE A 65 9.02 6.25 7.92
C ILE A 65 9.07 7.77 7.80
N VAL A 66 7.99 8.37 7.29
CA VAL A 66 7.87 9.83 7.20
C VAL A 66 8.03 10.42 8.60
N PHE A 67 7.21 9.97 9.58
CA PHE A 67 7.18 10.47 10.96
C PHE A 67 8.55 10.48 11.65
N LEU A 68 9.29 9.36 11.57
CA LEU A 68 10.60 9.22 12.21
C LEU A 68 11.63 10.16 11.59
N ILE A 69 11.69 10.22 10.26
CA ILE A 69 12.61 11.12 9.54
C ILE A 69 12.30 12.58 9.87
N GLY A 70 11.03 13.00 9.76
CA GLY A 70 10.63 14.38 10.02
C GLY A 70 10.58 14.78 11.49
N SER A 71 10.74 13.84 12.42
CA SER A 71 10.91 14.13 13.85
C SER A 71 12.31 14.66 14.19
N ILE A 72 13.29 14.45 13.30
CA ILE A 72 14.66 14.95 13.45
C ILE A 72 14.72 16.42 12.98
N LYS A 73 15.26 17.33 13.81
CA LYS A 73 15.26 18.79 13.57
C LYS A 73 15.69 19.23 12.15
N PRO A 74 16.85 18.82 11.60
CA PRO A 74 17.26 19.21 10.24
C PRO A 74 16.29 18.74 9.15
N PHE A 75 15.54 17.66 9.40
CA PHE A 75 14.63 17.02 8.45
C PHE A 75 13.15 17.33 8.70
N HIS A 76 12.84 18.25 9.62
CA HIS A 76 11.45 18.53 9.98
C HIS A 76 10.72 19.35 8.89
N PRO A 77 9.59 18.85 8.31
CA PRO A 77 9.00 19.39 7.08
C PRO A 77 8.36 20.77 7.18
N PHE A 78 8.03 21.20 8.40
CA PHE A 78 7.48 22.55 8.66
C PHE A 78 8.50 23.51 9.29
N GLN A 79 9.77 23.10 9.41
CA GLN A 79 10.83 23.93 10.00
C GLN A 79 11.96 24.21 9.00
N THR A 80 12.31 23.25 8.15
CA THR A 80 13.43 23.37 7.20
C THR A 80 12.98 23.14 5.76
N LYS A 81 13.66 23.79 4.80
CA LYS A 81 13.46 23.56 3.36
C LYS A 81 13.85 22.13 2.97
N ALA A 82 14.95 21.62 3.53
CA ALA A 82 15.43 20.26 3.31
C ALA A 82 14.43 19.21 3.81
N GLY A 83 13.90 19.36 5.04
CA GLY A 83 12.89 18.46 5.59
C GLY A 83 11.61 18.43 4.78
N ARG A 84 11.20 19.59 4.25
CA ARG A 84 10.07 19.69 3.31
C ARG A 84 10.38 18.90 2.04
N ALA A 85 11.52 19.15 1.40
CA ALA A 85 11.91 18.45 0.17
C ALA A 85 11.95 16.93 0.37
N ILE A 86 12.59 16.45 1.44
CA ILE A 86 12.68 15.02 1.77
C ILE A 86 11.28 14.42 1.97
N SER A 87 10.40 15.08 2.72
CA SER A 87 9.05 14.56 2.94
C SER A 87 8.23 14.49 1.65
N PHE A 88 8.36 15.49 0.77
CA PHE A 88 7.73 15.47 -0.55
C PHE A 88 8.33 14.39 -1.46
N TRP A 89 9.64 14.15 -1.38
CA TRP A 89 10.29 13.05 -2.09
C TRP A 89 9.81 11.67 -1.61
N LEU A 90 9.70 11.46 -0.30
CA LEU A 90 9.19 10.21 0.27
C LEU A 90 7.75 9.93 -0.18
N TYR A 91 6.87 10.93 -0.07
CA TYR A 91 5.50 10.81 -0.55
C TYR A 91 5.41 10.69 -2.08
N GLY A 92 6.29 11.36 -2.82
CA GLY A 92 6.36 11.26 -4.28
C GLY A 92 6.79 9.87 -4.75
N LEU A 93 7.83 9.31 -4.13
CA LEU A 93 8.27 7.94 -4.37
C LEU A 93 7.17 6.94 -4.03
N PHE A 94 6.53 7.10 -2.88
CA PHE A 94 5.39 6.24 -2.52
C PHE A 94 4.23 6.37 -3.51
N SER A 95 3.91 7.58 -3.96
CA SER A 95 2.85 7.82 -4.96
C SER A 95 3.18 7.17 -6.31
N ALA A 96 4.44 7.23 -6.74
CA ALA A 96 4.89 6.56 -7.97
C ALA A 96 4.76 5.04 -7.86
N ILE A 97 5.26 4.44 -6.77
CA ILE A 97 5.14 3.01 -6.50
C ILE A 97 3.67 2.61 -6.40
N PHE A 98 2.84 3.39 -5.72
CA PHE A 98 1.40 3.19 -5.59
C PHE A 98 0.71 3.15 -6.95
N CYS A 99 0.94 4.14 -7.80
CA CYS A 99 0.33 4.20 -9.13
C CYS A 99 0.75 3.01 -10.00
N VAL A 100 2.04 2.65 -10.00
CA VAL A 100 2.54 1.50 -10.76
C VAL A 100 1.92 0.21 -10.24
N LEU A 101 2.01 -0.07 -8.93
CA LEU A 101 1.52 -1.32 -8.36
C LEU A 101 0.02 -1.49 -8.58
N TYR A 102 -0.81 -0.46 -8.33
CA TYR A 102 -2.25 -0.57 -8.51
C TYR A 102 -2.66 -0.68 -9.99
N SER A 103 -1.94 -0.03 -10.91
CA SER A 103 -2.21 -0.16 -12.34
C SER A 103 -1.85 -1.56 -12.85
N VAL A 104 -0.65 -2.04 -12.53
CA VAL A 104 -0.21 -3.38 -12.94
C VAL A 104 -1.07 -4.46 -12.28
N ASP A 105 -1.43 -4.30 -11.01
CA ASP A 105 -2.34 -5.21 -10.32
C ASP A 105 -3.71 -5.32 -10.98
N PHE A 106 -4.27 -4.20 -11.44
CA PHE A 106 -5.56 -4.22 -12.13
C PHE A 106 -5.49 -5.03 -13.42
N PHE A 107 -4.46 -4.85 -14.25
CA PHE A 107 -4.28 -5.63 -15.47
C PHE A 107 -3.94 -7.10 -15.19
N HIS A 108 -3.09 -7.35 -14.20
CA HIS A 108 -2.75 -8.70 -13.77
C HIS A 108 -3.99 -9.45 -13.26
N PHE A 109 -4.85 -8.78 -12.50
CA PHE A 109 -6.12 -9.34 -12.04
C PHE A 109 -7.06 -9.61 -13.20
N ALA A 110 -7.16 -8.70 -14.18
CA ALA A 110 -7.97 -8.91 -15.37
C ALA A 110 -7.54 -10.16 -16.17
N TYR A 111 -6.24 -10.46 -16.19
CA TYR A 111 -5.69 -11.58 -16.94
C TYR A 111 -5.72 -12.92 -16.16
N LEU A 112 -5.34 -12.92 -14.88
CA LEU A 112 -5.15 -14.14 -14.08
C LEU A 112 -6.17 -14.31 -12.94
N SER A 113 -7.09 -13.36 -12.74
CA SER A 113 -7.99 -13.34 -11.59
C SER A 113 -7.29 -13.42 -10.23
N GLN A 114 -6.03 -12.95 -10.18
CA GLN A 114 -5.18 -12.95 -9.00
C GLN A 114 -4.54 -11.58 -8.81
N ARG A 115 -4.32 -11.19 -7.55
CA ARG A 115 -3.52 -10.01 -7.23
C ARG A 115 -2.09 -10.15 -7.73
N LEU A 116 -1.48 -9.01 -7.98
CA LEU A 116 -0.08 -8.89 -8.35
C LEU A 116 0.79 -9.62 -7.33
N ASN A 117 1.62 -10.52 -7.82
CA ASN A 117 2.50 -11.32 -7.00
C ASN A 117 3.91 -11.38 -7.62
N GLY A 118 4.88 -11.88 -6.86
CA GLY A 118 6.29 -11.87 -7.18
C GLY A 118 6.68 -12.72 -8.40
N SER A 119 5.79 -13.60 -8.88
CA SER A 119 6.03 -14.38 -10.10
C SER A 119 6.16 -13.48 -11.33
N VAL A 120 5.59 -12.27 -11.31
CA VAL A 120 5.73 -11.31 -12.41
C VAL A 120 7.20 -10.96 -12.67
N LEU A 121 8.05 -11.01 -11.65
CA LEU A 121 9.49 -10.77 -11.81
C LEU A 121 10.21 -11.93 -12.50
N ASN A 122 9.62 -13.12 -12.58
CA ASN A 122 10.20 -14.22 -13.35
C ASN A 122 10.15 -13.92 -14.86
N TYR A 123 9.19 -13.11 -15.32
CA TYR A 123 9.16 -12.64 -16.72
C TYR A 123 10.16 -11.51 -17.01
N ALA A 124 10.85 -10.99 -15.98
CA ALA A 124 11.87 -9.96 -16.15
C ALA A 124 13.18 -10.50 -16.74
N SER A 125 13.43 -11.82 -16.71
CA SER A 125 14.57 -12.44 -17.41
C SER A 125 14.54 -12.12 -18.91
N ASP A 126 13.33 -12.10 -19.47
CA ASP A 126 13.05 -11.82 -20.87
C ASP A 126 12.34 -10.47 -21.03
N ALA A 127 12.74 -9.48 -20.21
CA ALA A 127 12.13 -8.16 -20.18
C ALA A 127 12.08 -7.49 -21.55
N ARG A 128 13.13 -7.66 -22.38
CA ARG A 128 13.17 -7.08 -23.73
C ARG A 128 12.06 -7.64 -24.62
N ILE A 129 11.85 -8.96 -24.59
CA ILE A 129 10.81 -9.62 -25.39
C ILE A 129 9.43 -9.22 -24.86
N SER A 130 9.24 -9.25 -23.54
CA SER A 130 7.97 -8.87 -22.90
C SER A 130 7.58 -7.41 -23.17
N VAL A 131 8.54 -6.48 -23.13
CA VAL A 131 8.29 -5.06 -23.43
C VAL A 131 7.92 -4.86 -24.90
N ASN A 132 8.59 -5.55 -25.83
CA ASN A 132 8.23 -5.48 -27.25
C ASN A 132 6.81 -5.99 -27.49
N MET A 133 6.44 -7.13 -26.91
CA MET A 133 5.08 -7.67 -27.00
C MET A 133 4.04 -6.70 -26.42
N MET A 134 4.35 -6.06 -25.28
CA MET A 134 3.48 -5.05 -24.70
C MET A 134 3.30 -3.83 -25.61
N TRP A 135 4.37 -3.40 -26.28
CA TRP A 135 4.35 -2.23 -27.18
C TRP A 135 3.46 -2.47 -28.40
N GLU A 136 3.45 -3.70 -28.92
CA GLU A 136 2.60 -4.10 -30.04
C GLU A 136 1.15 -4.33 -29.61
N SER A 137 0.92 -4.85 -28.39
CA SER A 137 -0.40 -5.29 -27.93
C SER A 137 -1.20 -4.23 -27.17
N TYR A 138 -0.54 -3.25 -26.54
CA TYR A 138 -1.16 -2.29 -25.64
C TYR A 138 -0.79 -0.84 -25.97
N PRO A 139 -1.66 0.14 -25.65
CA PRO A 139 -1.37 1.56 -25.85
C PRO A 139 -0.41 2.08 -24.76
N VAL A 140 0.84 1.61 -24.76
CA VAL A 140 1.84 1.85 -23.70
C VAL A 140 2.03 3.35 -23.41
N ILE A 141 2.07 4.19 -24.45
CA ILE A 141 2.22 5.65 -24.28
C ILE A 141 1.04 6.24 -23.49
N LYS A 142 -0.20 5.82 -23.79
CA LYS A 142 -1.40 6.30 -23.07
C LYS A 142 -1.39 5.85 -21.62
N LEU A 143 -0.96 4.61 -21.36
CA LEU A 143 -0.82 4.07 -20.01
C LEU A 143 0.29 4.77 -19.21
N ALA A 144 1.43 5.06 -19.83
CA ALA A 144 2.51 5.82 -19.21
C ALA A 144 2.07 7.24 -18.87
N PHE A 145 1.32 7.88 -19.78
CA PHE A 145 0.76 9.22 -19.53
C PHE A 145 -0.28 9.22 -18.42
N SER A 146 -1.18 8.24 -18.37
CA SER A 146 -2.17 8.13 -17.28
C SER A 146 -1.51 7.88 -15.93
N LEU A 147 -0.46 7.05 -15.88
CA LEU A 147 0.36 6.84 -14.69
C LEU A 147 1.01 8.14 -14.23
N LEU A 148 1.64 8.89 -15.15
CA LEU A 148 2.25 10.17 -14.85
C LEU A 148 1.23 11.16 -14.27
N LEU A 149 0.05 11.28 -14.90
CA LEU A 149 -1.04 12.12 -14.41
C LEU A 149 -1.50 11.70 -13.01
N GLY A 150 -1.62 10.40 -12.74
CA GLY A 150 -1.96 9.87 -11.42
C GLY A 150 -0.95 10.30 -10.35
N VAL A 151 0.36 10.17 -10.63
CA VAL A 151 1.42 10.61 -9.71
C VAL A 151 1.38 12.12 -9.48
N LEU A 152 1.21 12.91 -10.54
CA LEU A 152 1.12 14.37 -10.44
C LEU A 152 -0.11 14.80 -9.64
N ALA A 153 -1.26 14.13 -9.82
CA ALA A 153 -2.47 14.39 -9.05
C ALA A 153 -2.26 14.10 -7.56
N LEU A 154 -1.64 12.97 -7.19
CA LEU A 154 -1.31 12.66 -5.80
C LEU A 154 -0.35 13.69 -5.19
N LEU A 155 0.71 14.08 -5.92
CA LEU A 155 1.63 15.13 -5.50
C LEU A 155 0.92 16.48 -5.31
N ALA A 156 -0.04 16.81 -6.16
CA ALA A 156 -0.88 17.99 -6.01
C ALA A 156 -1.72 17.90 -4.73
N PHE A 157 -2.36 16.76 -4.44
CA PHE A 157 -3.09 16.55 -3.18
C PHE A 157 -2.18 16.68 -1.96
N ILE A 158 -0.99 16.08 -1.97
CA ILE A 158 -0.01 16.18 -0.87
C ILE A 158 0.41 17.65 -0.65
N ARG A 159 0.56 18.42 -1.73
CA ARG A 159 0.84 19.86 -1.67
C ARG A 159 -0.36 20.64 -1.09
N LEU A 160 -1.58 20.33 -1.52
CA LEU A 160 -2.81 20.93 -1.01
C LEU A 160 -2.96 20.68 0.49
N THR A 161 -2.77 19.44 0.95
CA THR A 161 -2.83 19.09 2.38
C THR A 161 -1.73 19.80 3.18
N TYR A 162 -0.53 19.91 2.63
CA TYR A 162 0.57 20.63 3.26
C TYR A 162 0.23 22.11 3.46
N ASN A 163 -0.25 22.77 2.40
CA ASN A 163 -0.63 24.19 2.44
C ASN A 163 -1.82 24.44 3.38
N TYR A 164 -2.82 23.55 3.37
CA TYR A 164 -3.96 23.60 4.29
C TYR A 164 -3.55 23.50 5.77
N ILE A 165 -2.58 22.65 6.10
CA ILE A 165 -2.06 22.55 7.47
C ILE A 165 -1.15 23.73 7.81
N LEU A 166 -0.40 24.26 6.84
CA LEU A 166 0.48 25.40 7.03
C LEU A 166 -0.30 26.70 7.33
N SER A 167 -1.47 26.90 6.71
CA SER A 167 -2.31 28.09 6.91
C SER A 167 -2.95 28.19 8.30
N LYS A 168 -3.02 27.08 9.05
CA LYS A 168 -3.54 27.10 10.43
C LYS A 168 -2.58 27.90 11.33
N PRO A 169 -3.04 28.89 12.12
CA PRO A 169 -2.16 29.83 12.83
C PRO A 169 -1.40 29.24 14.05
N PHE A 170 -1.56 27.94 14.35
CA PHE A 170 -1.20 27.40 15.65
C PHE A 170 0.17 26.73 15.70
N LYS A 171 0.94 26.97 16.76
CA LYS A 171 2.14 26.18 17.09
C LYS A 171 1.85 25.35 18.34
N SER A 172 2.16 24.05 18.29
CA SER A 172 2.02 23.15 19.45
C SER A 172 3.19 23.36 20.41
N GLU A 173 2.89 23.38 21.71
CA GLU A 173 3.91 23.41 22.76
C GLU A 173 4.76 22.13 22.80
N ARG A 174 5.92 22.19 23.47
CA ARG A 174 6.89 21.07 23.54
C ARG A 174 6.29 19.81 24.17
N TYR A 175 5.59 19.93 25.30
CA TYR A 175 4.98 18.78 25.97
C TYR A 175 3.89 18.11 25.12
N SER A 176 3.05 18.92 24.48
CA SER A 176 2.03 18.44 23.54
C SER A 176 2.65 17.73 22.32
N ARG A 177 3.81 18.19 21.83
CA ARG A 177 4.53 17.49 20.74
C ARG A 177 5.04 16.11 21.15
N ILE A 178 5.57 15.98 22.36
CA ILE A 178 6.12 14.71 22.85
C ILE A 178 5.00 13.71 23.12
N SER A 179 3.96 14.11 23.86
CA SER A 179 2.81 13.26 24.18
C SER A 179 2.08 12.77 22.92
N TRP A 180 1.72 13.67 22.01
CA TRP A 180 1.10 13.28 20.74
C TRP A 180 2.05 12.49 19.85
N GLY A 181 3.34 12.79 19.86
CA GLY A 181 4.35 12.03 19.12
C GLY A 181 4.42 10.58 19.57
N LEU A 182 4.45 10.34 20.89
CA LEU A 182 4.46 8.99 21.46
C LEU A 182 3.16 8.25 21.18
N ALA A 183 2.01 8.89 21.41
CA ALA A 183 0.69 8.31 21.13
C ALA A 183 0.54 7.95 19.64
N PHE A 184 1.00 8.82 18.75
CA PHE A 184 0.96 8.58 17.32
C PHE A 184 1.90 7.45 16.89
N PHE A 185 3.11 7.38 17.44
CA PHE A 185 4.04 6.27 17.18
C PHE A 185 3.44 4.91 17.59
N ILE A 186 2.83 4.84 18.78
CA ILE A 186 2.13 3.63 19.25
C ILE A 186 0.97 3.28 18.32
N LEU A 187 0.14 4.26 17.94
CA LEU A 187 -0.98 4.05 17.02
C LEU A 187 -0.52 3.47 15.68
N LEU A 188 0.57 3.99 15.13
CA LEU A 188 1.13 3.48 13.89
C LEU A 188 1.67 2.05 14.06
N GLY A 189 2.35 1.75 15.18
CA GLY A 189 2.79 0.39 15.51
C GLY A 189 1.63 -0.61 15.57
N LEU A 190 0.51 -0.22 16.19
CA LEU A 190 -0.73 -1.01 16.21
C LEU A 190 -1.31 -1.20 14.80
N GLY A 191 -1.27 -0.15 13.96
CA GLY A 191 -1.70 -0.22 12.57
C GLY A 191 -0.86 -1.18 11.72
N ILE A 192 0.46 -1.18 11.91
CA ILE A 192 1.39 -2.13 11.24
C ILE A 192 1.10 -3.57 11.69
N PHE A 193 0.91 -3.77 13.00
CA PHE A 193 0.61 -5.09 13.54
C PHE A 193 -0.74 -5.61 12.99
N GLY A 194 -1.75 -4.73 12.89
CA GLY A 194 -2.95 -4.93 12.07
C GLY A 194 -3.97 -5.94 12.60
N ARG A 195 -3.74 -6.50 13.80
CA ARG A 195 -4.60 -7.50 14.45
C ARG A 195 -4.57 -7.34 15.97
N VAL A 196 -5.68 -7.62 16.63
CA VAL A 196 -5.69 -7.82 18.09
C VAL A 196 -5.40 -9.30 18.34
N GLY A 197 -4.21 -9.63 18.83
CA GLY A 197 -3.77 -11.01 19.07
C GLY A 197 -2.26 -11.16 19.19
N GLN A 198 -1.80 -12.40 19.39
CA GLN A 198 -0.37 -12.72 19.58
C GLN A 198 0.48 -12.53 18.33
N PHE A 199 -0.09 -12.77 17.14
CA PHE A 199 0.64 -12.72 15.88
C PHE A 199 0.17 -11.55 15.01
N PRO A 200 1.11 -10.89 14.29
CA PRO A 200 0.76 -9.83 13.36
C PRO A 200 -0.12 -10.39 12.24
N LEU A 201 -0.91 -9.52 11.60
CA LEU A 201 -1.73 -9.88 10.44
C LEU A 201 -0.87 -10.55 9.35
N ARG A 202 -1.30 -11.68 8.77
CA ARG A 202 -0.54 -12.45 7.77
C ARG A 202 -1.28 -12.51 6.45
N TRP A 203 -0.56 -12.64 5.34
CA TRP A 203 -1.19 -12.83 4.03
C TRP A 203 -2.09 -14.08 4.00
N SER A 204 -1.72 -15.15 4.73
CA SER A 204 -2.52 -16.38 4.84
C SER A 204 -3.86 -16.18 5.56
N ASP A 205 -4.04 -15.08 6.30
CA ASP A 205 -5.34 -14.74 6.88
C ASP A 205 -6.39 -14.45 5.78
N ALA A 206 -5.96 -14.04 4.58
CA ALA A 206 -6.85 -13.81 3.45
C ALA A 206 -7.42 -15.10 2.85
N PHE A 207 -6.72 -16.23 2.95
CA PHE A 207 -7.11 -17.50 2.34
C PHE A 207 -8.11 -18.31 3.18
N ARG A 208 -8.62 -17.75 4.28
CA ARG A 208 -9.60 -18.39 5.16
C ARG A 208 -11.02 -18.38 4.60
N PHE A 209 -11.28 -17.63 3.54
CA PHE A 209 -12.64 -17.38 3.04
C PHE A 209 -13.21 -18.50 2.15
N ASN A 210 -12.50 -19.63 1.98
CA ASN A 210 -12.88 -20.77 1.13
C ASN A 210 -13.33 -20.33 -0.28
N SER A 211 -12.72 -19.26 -0.80
CA SER A 211 -13.01 -18.69 -2.11
C SER A 211 -11.83 -17.87 -2.58
N ASP A 212 -11.34 -18.15 -3.78
CA ASP A 212 -10.21 -17.45 -4.36
C ASP A 212 -10.51 -15.97 -4.53
N PHE A 213 -11.66 -15.62 -5.11
CA PHE A 213 -12.06 -14.23 -5.30
C PHE A 213 -12.12 -13.46 -3.97
N LYS A 214 -12.74 -14.03 -2.93
CA LYS A 214 -12.81 -13.40 -1.59
C LYS A 214 -11.42 -13.16 -0.99
N SER A 215 -10.50 -14.09 -1.21
CA SER A 215 -9.12 -14.00 -0.74
C SER A 215 -8.37 -12.89 -1.48
N GLN A 216 -8.52 -12.83 -2.80
CA GLN A 216 -7.89 -11.81 -3.64
C GLN A 216 -8.48 -10.41 -3.41
N VAL A 217 -9.76 -10.28 -3.09
CA VAL A 217 -10.39 -9.00 -2.69
C VAL A 217 -9.81 -8.49 -1.37
N ALA A 218 -9.54 -9.40 -0.43
CA ALA A 218 -8.94 -9.04 0.85
C ALA A 218 -7.48 -8.60 0.70
N LEU A 219 -6.71 -9.18 -0.22
CA LEU A 219 -5.34 -8.73 -0.47
C LEU A 219 -5.31 -7.35 -1.15
N ASN A 220 -4.26 -6.59 -0.86
CA ASN A 220 -3.89 -5.40 -1.64
C ASN A 220 -2.58 -5.66 -2.41
N PRO A 221 -2.29 -4.88 -3.47
CA PRO A 221 -1.16 -5.14 -4.37
C PRO A 221 0.18 -5.16 -3.63
N PHE A 222 0.37 -4.24 -2.68
CA PHE A 222 1.57 -4.17 -1.86
C PHE A 222 1.77 -5.45 -1.06
N GLN A 223 0.75 -5.84 -0.29
CA GLN A 223 0.79 -7.03 0.55
C GLN A 223 1.05 -8.29 -0.27
N SER A 224 0.32 -8.47 -1.37
CA SER A 224 0.43 -9.64 -2.25
C SER A 224 1.81 -9.73 -2.90
N PHE A 225 2.31 -8.63 -3.47
CA PHE A 225 3.59 -8.58 -4.16
C PHE A 225 4.78 -8.84 -3.22
N PHE A 226 4.85 -8.12 -2.09
CA PHE A 226 5.98 -8.27 -1.17
C PHE A 226 5.99 -9.60 -0.43
N SER A 227 4.82 -10.19 -0.11
CA SER A 227 4.78 -11.50 0.57
C SER A 227 5.16 -12.67 -0.33
N SER A 228 4.99 -12.54 -1.64
CA SER A 228 5.29 -13.60 -2.61
C SER A 228 6.70 -13.50 -3.19
N LEU A 229 7.40 -12.39 -2.97
CA LEU A 229 8.75 -12.16 -3.48
C LEU A 229 9.75 -13.24 -3.03
N SER A 230 9.65 -13.69 -1.77
CA SER A 230 10.51 -14.77 -1.22
C SER A 230 10.20 -16.14 -1.81
N PHE A 231 9.01 -16.34 -2.37
CA PHE A 231 8.54 -17.62 -2.89
C PHE A 231 8.54 -17.68 -4.42
N ARG A 232 9.09 -16.68 -5.11
CA ARG A 232 9.03 -16.58 -6.58
C ARG A 232 9.70 -17.74 -7.33
N HIS A 233 10.65 -18.44 -6.68
CA HIS A 233 11.34 -19.62 -7.21
C HIS A 233 10.96 -20.90 -6.46
N ALA A 234 9.93 -20.88 -5.62
CA ALA A 234 9.51 -22.06 -4.89
C ALA A 234 8.96 -23.09 -5.89
N THR A 235 9.76 -24.10 -6.17
CA THR A 235 9.37 -25.30 -6.91
C THR A 235 9.14 -26.44 -5.94
N PHE A 236 8.42 -27.48 -6.37
CA PHE A 236 8.30 -28.70 -5.60
C PHE A 236 9.59 -29.52 -5.74
N GLU A 237 10.04 -30.14 -4.65
CA GLU A 237 11.18 -31.04 -4.69
C GLU A 237 10.72 -32.39 -5.25
N ILE A 238 11.10 -32.70 -6.49
CA ILE A 238 10.74 -33.94 -7.17
C ILE A 238 11.11 -35.15 -6.31
N GLU A 239 12.28 -35.16 -5.66
CA GLU A 239 12.68 -36.28 -4.79
C GLU A 239 11.76 -36.46 -3.57
N GLN A 240 11.26 -35.36 -2.97
CA GLN A 240 10.27 -35.44 -1.89
C GLN A 240 8.90 -35.90 -2.39
N VAL A 241 8.51 -35.52 -3.61
CA VAL A 241 7.25 -35.99 -4.20
C VAL A 241 7.37 -37.48 -4.53
N LYS A 242 8.46 -37.93 -5.15
CA LYS A 242 8.71 -39.34 -5.46
C LYS A 242 8.74 -40.23 -4.22
N SER A 243 9.25 -39.73 -3.08
CA SER A 243 9.27 -40.51 -1.83
C SER A 243 7.91 -40.68 -1.15
N HIS A 244 6.90 -39.89 -1.55
CA HIS A 244 5.54 -39.95 -0.98
C HIS A 244 4.48 -40.42 -1.99
N TYR A 245 4.84 -40.58 -3.27
CA TYR A 245 3.94 -41.02 -4.33
C TYR A 245 4.58 -42.16 -5.13
N ASP A 246 4.26 -43.40 -4.77
CA ASP A 246 4.83 -44.64 -5.33
C ASP A 246 4.68 -44.79 -6.85
N TRP A 247 3.74 -44.07 -7.47
CA TRP A 247 3.49 -44.10 -8.91
C TRP A 247 4.33 -43.09 -9.70
N MET A 248 5.02 -42.17 -9.03
CA MET A 248 5.99 -41.25 -9.64
C MET A 248 7.40 -41.88 -9.62
N THR A 249 7.60 -42.98 -10.34
CA THR A 249 8.96 -43.50 -10.63
C THR A 249 9.76 -42.55 -11.51
#